data_AF-A0A9D8B488-F1
#
_entry.id   AF-A0A9D8B488-F1
#
_cell.length_a   1.000
_cell.length_b   1.000
_cell.length_c   1.000
_cell.angle_alpha   90.00
_cell.angle_beta   90.00
_cell.angle_gamma   90.00
#
_symmetry.space_group_name_H-M   'P 1'
#
loop_
_entity.id
_entity.type
_entity.pdbx_description
1 polymer ?
#
loop_
_entity_poly.entity_id
_entity_poly.type
_entity_poly.pdbx_seq_one_letter_code
_entity_poly.pdbx_strand_id
1 'polypeptide(L)'
;MKILKRTNRFYDTSRFGQPQIRVYHRQGSGKRCPRYTLRCGCCDQKVEIYYDADGLEIGGVNGALDDWREILLPLLLVERKDSQRKRKSR
;
A
#
# COMPACT_ATOMS: atom_id res chain seq x y z
N MET A 1 17.29 0.82 43.05
CA MET A 1 17.79 1.12 41.69
C MET A 1 16.61 1.35 40.77
N LYS A 2 16.45 2.56 40.20
CA LYS A 2 15.46 2.80 39.14
C LYS A 2 16.09 2.36 37.81
N ILE A 3 15.73 1.16 37.36
CA ILE A 3 16.12 0.68 36.03
C ILE A 3 15.39 1.55 35.01
N LEU A 4 16.13 2.38 34.27
CA LEU A 4 15.60 3.13 33.13
C LEU A 4 15.13 2.13 32.06
N LYS A 5 13.81 1.96 31.91
CA LYS A 5 13.23 1.24 30.77
C LYS A 5 13.56 2.03 29.50
N ARG A 6 14.64 1.66 28.81
CA ARG A 6 14.91 2.16 27.46
C ARG A 6 13.75 1.72 26.57
N THR A 7 12.94 2.67 26.14
CA THR A 7 11.94 2.41 25.09
C THR A 7 12.68 2.26 23.78
N ASN A 8 13.11 1.03 23.46
CA ASN A 8 13.54 0.63 22.12
C ASN A 8 12.33 0.66 21.17
N ARG A 9 11.72 1.84 20.95
CA ARG A 9 10.76 2.00 19.86
C ARG A 9 11.55 1.95 18.57
N PHE A 10 11.63 0.75 17.98
CA PHE A 10 12.29 0.48 16.71
C PHE A 10 11.58 1.15 15.51
N TYR A 11 10.42 1.77 15.74
CA TYR A 11 9.55 2.33 14.72
C TYR A 11 8.86 3.61 15.15
N ASP A 12 8.65 4.50 14.18
CA ASP A 12 7.96 5.77 14.36
C ASP A 12 6.43 5.56 14.35
N THR A 13 5.75 6.10 15.35
CA THR A 13 4.29 6.13 15.47
C THR A 13 3.74 7.55 15.60
N SER A 14 4.59 8.58 15.53
CA SER A 14 4.25 9.98 15.83
C SER A 14 3.14 10.53 14.94
N ARG A 15 3.05 10.05 13.69
CA ARG A 15 2.17 10.60 12.67
C ARG A 15 0.74 10.04 12.69
N PHE A 16 0.58 8.75 12.95
CA PHE A 16 -0.72 8.06 12.80
C PHE A 16 -1.10 7.18 13.99
N GLY A 17 -0.33 7.21 15.09
CA GLY A 17 -0.55 6.33 16.24
C GLY A 17 -0.26 4.84 15.97
N GLN A 18 0.10 4.50 14.74
CA GLN A 18 0.46 3.15 14.28
C GLN A 18 1.90 3.15 13.71
N PRO A 19 2.59 1.99 13.68
CA PRO A 19 3.91 1.87 13.08
C PRO A 19 3.90 2.37 11.63
N GLN A 20 4.74 3.34 11.31
CA GLN A 20 4.82 3.88 9.96
C GLN A 20 5.29 2.81 8.96
N ILE A 21 4.55 2.67 7.86
CA ILE A 21 4.93 1.81 6.74
C ILE A 21 6.16 2.41 6.05
N ARG A 22 7.21 1.60 5.87
CA ARG A 22 8.41 1.99 5.13
C ARG A 22 8.21 1.66 3.65
N VAL A 23 8.30 2.67 2.79
CA VAL A 23 8.03 2.54 1.36
C VAL A 23 9.32 2.63 0.56
N TYR A 24 9.57 1.63 -0.28
CA TYR A 24 10.67 1.62 -1.24
C TYR A 24 10.10 1.44 -2.64
N HIS A 25 10.53 2.28 -3.58
CA HIS A 25 10.14 2.17 -4.98
C HIS A 25 11.31 1.68 -5.82
N ARG A 26 11.05 0.74 -6.72
CA ARG A 26 12.03 0.28 -7.70
C ARG A 26 11.42 0.36 -9.09
N GLN A 27 12.13 1.05 -9.98
CA GLN A 27 11.79 1.09 -11.39
C GLN A 27 12.02 -0.29 -12.03
N GLY A 28 11.23 -0.58 -13.05
CA GLY A 28 11.39 -1.79 -13.85
C GLY A 28 12.75 -1.78 -14.56
N SER A 29 13.38 -2.94 -14.68
CA SER A 29 14.64 -3.09 -15.44
C SER A 29 14.69 -4.45 -16.11
N GLY A 30 14.95 -4.46 -17.41
CA GLY A 30 14.93 -5.68 -18.22
C GLY A 30 13.58 -6.41 -18.09
N LYS A 31 13.62 -7.66 -17.61
CA LYS A 31 12.43 -8.51 -17.41
C LYS A 31 11.68 -8.26 -16.09
N ARG A 32 12.12 -7.30 -15.26
CA ARG A 32 11.50 -7.01 -13.96
C ARG A 32 10.51 -5.87 -14.07
N CYS A 33 9.26 -6.12 -13.68
CA CYS A 33 8.24 -5.08 -13.56
C CYS A 33 8.60 -4.05 -12.48
N PRO A 34 8.18 -2.79 -12.64
CA PRO A 34 8.32 -1.80 -11.58
C PRO A 34 7.46 -2.20 -10.37
N ARG A 35 7.91 -1.81 -9.17
CA ARG A 35 7.23 -2.23 -7.94
C ARG A 35 7.43 -1.29 -6.76
N TYR A 36 6.45 -1.30 -5.87
CA TYR A 36 6.58 -0.81 -4.51
C TYR A 36 6.85 -1.98 -3.54
N THR A 37 7.78 -1.79 -2.61
CA THR A 37 7.95 -2.67 -1.46
C THR A 37 7.53 -1.91 -0.21
N LEU A 38 6.48 -2.40 0.45
CA LEU A 38 5.98 -1.87 1.70
C LEU A 38 6.46 -2.78 2.84
N ARG A 39 7.23 -2.24 3.79
CA ARG A 39 7.71 -2.99 4.97
C ARG A 39 6.99 -2.51 6.23
N CYS A 40 6.69 -3.43 7.16
CA CYS A 40 6.20 -3.00 8.48
C CYS A 40 7.26 -2.12 9.14
N GLY A 41 6.84 -1.07 9.84
CA GLY A 41 7.72 -0.40 10.78
C GLY A 41 8.14 -1.33 11.92
N CYS A 42 7.23 -2.22 12.32
CA CYS A 42 7.28 -3.04 13.53
C CYS A 42 8.09 -4.34 13.44
N CYS A 43 8.21 -4.92 12.24
CA CYS A 43 8.78 -6.25 12.02
C CYS A 43 9.32 -6.36 10.59
N ASP A 44 9.94 -7.49 10.26
CA ASP A 44 10.59 -7.71 8.95
C ASP A 44 9.62 -8.12 7.83
N GLN A 45 8.31 -8.15 8.11
CA GLN A 45 7.29 -8.47 7.11
C GLN A 45 7.23 -7.40 6.03
N LYS A 46 6.94 -7.85 4.80
CA LYS A 46 6.81 -6.98 3.63
C LYS A 46 5.73 -7.45 2.68
N VAL A 47 5.15 -6.52 1.93
CA VAL A 47 4.35 -6.79 0.74
C VAL A 47 4.97 -6.08 -0.45
N GLU A 48 4.91 -6.73 -1.61
CA GLU A 48 5.33 -6.15 -2.89
C GLU A 48 4.08 -5.91 -3.73
N ILE A 49 4.04 -4.73 -4.34
CA ILE A 49 2.99 -4.32 -5.28
C ILE A 49 3.68 -4.11 -6.63
N TYR A 50 3.42 -4.98 -7.58
CA TYR A 50 3.85 -4.80 -8.96
C TYR A 50 2.75 -4.04 -9.70
N TYR A 51 3.15 -3.20 -10.66
CA TYR A 51 2.22 -2.43 -11.45
C TYR A 51 2.64 -2.38 -12.91
N ASP A 52 1.65 -2.23 -13.78
CA ASP A 52 1.83 -1.93 -15.19
C ASP A 52 0.92 -0.75 -15.60
N ALA A 53 0.59 -0.64 -16.89
CA ALA A 53 -0.27 0.43 -17.40
C ALA A 53 -1.73 0.33 -16.90
N ASP A 54 -2.25 -0.87 -16.73
CA ASP A 54 -3.70 -1.13 -16.60
C ASP A 54 -4.08 -2.01 -15.39
N GLY A 55 -3.08 -2.54 -14.67
CA GLY A 55 -3.27 -3.51 -13.59
C GLY A 55 -2.25 -3.38 -12.45
N LEU A 56 -2.59 -4.06 -11.35
CA LEU A 56 -1.72 -4.23 -10.18
C LEU A 56 -1.67 -5.70 -9.78
N GLU A 57 -0.52 -6.12 -9.30
CA GLU A 57 -0.37 -7.37 -8.57
C GLU A 57 -0.02 -7.06 -7.12
N ILE A 58 -0.87 -7.47 -6.17
CA ILE A 58 -0.66 -7.28 -4.74
C ILE A 58 -0.62 -8.66 -4.08
N GLY A 59 0.50 -9.00 -3.45
CA GLY A 59 0.63 -10.27 -2.72
C GLY A 59 0.48 -11.51 -3.59
N GLY A 60 0.81 -11.44 -4.89
CA GLY A 60 0.71 -12.54 -5.84
C GLY A 60 -0.65 -12.67 -6.53
N VAL A 61 -1.60 -11.79 -6.24
CA VAL A 61 -2.89 -11.71 -6.95
C VAL A 61 -2.82 -10.59 -7.96
N ASN A 62 -3.03 -10.90 -9.24
CA ASN A 62 -3.08 -9.91 -10.33
C ASN A 62 -4.53 -9.52 -10.63
N GLY A 63 -4.78 -8.24 -10.89
CA GLY A 63 -6.11 -7.71 -11.19
C GLY A 63 -6.06 -6.33 -11.86
N ALA A 64 -7.16 -5.94 -12.50
CA ALA A 64 -7.26 -4.64 -13.14
C ALA A 64 -7.27 -3.50 -12.11
N LEU A 65 -6.86 -2.29 -12.51
CA LEU A 65 -6.91 -1.12 -11.63
C LEU A 65 -8.31 -0.83 -11.07
N ASP A 66 -9.34 -1.06 -11.89
CA ASP A 66 -10.73 -0.84 -11.46
C ASP A 66 -11.19 -1.87 -10.43
N ASP A 67 -10.79 -3.14 -10.55
CA ASP A 67 -11.07 -4.18 -9.54
C ASP A 67 -10.44 -3.82 -8.19
N TRP A 68 -9.16 -3.42 -8.20
CA TRP A 68 -8.47 -2.99 -6.99
C TRP A 68 -9.12 -1.77 -6.34
N ARG A 69 -9.62 -0.82 -7.14
CA ARG A 69 -10.35 0.33 -6.62
C ARG A 69 -11.69 -0.05 -5.99
N GLU A 70 -12.37 -1.07 -6.50
CA GLU A 70 -13.62 -1.56 -5.90
C GLU A 70 -13.38 -2.24 -4.57
N ILE A 71 -12.26 -2.96 -4.44
CA ILE A 71 -11.90 -3.69 -3.22
C ILE A 71 -11.32 -2.76 -2.16
N LEU A 72 -10.35 -1.91 -2.51
CA LEU A 72 -9.53 -1.18 -1.53
C LEU A 72 -10.15 0.14 -1.07
N LEU A 73 -10.83 0.90 -1.93
CA LEU A 73 -11.34 2.22 -1.55
C LEU A 73 -12.35 2.16 -0.39
N PRO A 74 -13.31 1.21 -0.36
CA PRO A 74 -14.22 1.06 0.79
C PRO A 74 -13.46 0.75 2.09
N LEU A 75 -12.42 -0.09 2.04
CA LEU A 75 -11.60 -0.45 3.20
C LEU A 75 -10.79 0.73 3.74
N LEU A 76 -10.42 1.66 2.85
CA LEU A 76 -9.71 2.89 3.19
C LEU A 76 -10.65 4.03 3.60
N LEU A 77 -11.96 3.76 3.70
CA LEU A 77 -13.01 4.76 3.97
C LEU A 77 -12.94 5.95 3.01
N VAL A 78 -12.50 5.70 1.78
CA VAL A 78 -12.45 6.71 0.72
C VAL A 78 -13.77 6.70 0.00
N GLU A 79 -14.56 7.75 0.19
CA GLU A 79 -15.76 7.98 -0.59
C GLU A 79 -15.39 8.13 -2.08
N ARG A 80 -16.00 7.32 -2.94
CA ARG A 80 -15.95 7.59 -4.38
C ARG A 80 -16.70 8.89 -4.61
N LYS A 81 -15.96 9.97 -4.88
CA LYS A 81 -16.56 11.12 -5.57
C LYS A 81 -16.97 10.60 -6.93
N ASP A 82 -18.27 10.37 -7.11
CA ASP A 82 -18.89 9.97 -8.37
C ASP A 82 -18.50 10.99 -9.45
N SER A 83 -17.36 10.72 -10.08
CA SER A 83 -16.82 11.50 -11.17
C SER A 83 -17.57 11.02 -12.40
N GLN A 84 -18.83 11.48 -12.53
CA GLN A 84 -19.56 11.60 -13.78
C GLN A 84 -19.25 10.51 -14.83
N ARG A 85 -19.45 9.22 -14.52
CA ARG A 85 -19.76 8.25 -15.56
C ARG A 85 -21.27 8.21 -15.76
N LYS A 86 -21.80 9.35 -16.21
CA LYS A 86 -22.86 9.31 -17.23
C LYS A 86 -22.24 8.62 -18.45
N ARG A 87 -22.37 7.30 -18.53
CA ARG A 87 -22.57 6.66 -19.82
C ARG A 87 -24.01 6.22 -19.84
N LYS A 88 -24.81 7.07 -20.49
CA LYS A 88 -26.12 6.79 -21.06
C LYS A 88 -26.21 5.29 -21.41
N SER A 89 -26.97 4.52 -20.64
CA SER A 89 -27.48 3.23 -21.08
C SER A 89 -28.98 3.38 -21.21
N ARG A 90 -29.36 3.62 -22.48
CA ARG A 90 -30.68 3.46 -23.13
C ARG A 90 -31.93 3.69 -22.31
#